data_AF-A0A939X6E6-F1
#
_entry.id   AF-A0A939X6E6-F1
#
_cell.length_a   1.000
_cell.length_b   1.000
_cell.length_c   1.000
_cell.angle_alpha   90.00
_cell.angle_beta   90.00
_cell.angle_gamma   90.00
#
_symmetry.space_group_name_H-M   'P 1'
#
loop_
_entity.id
_entity.type
_entity.pdbx_description
1 polymer ?
#
loop_
_entity_poly.entity_id
_entity_poly.type
_entity_poly.pdbx_seq_one_letter_code
_entity_poly.pdbx_strand_id
1 'polypeptide(L)'
;MKLSEKDYFAQNYKLVTAAGKTFESMSVLKLSSKDNLKPIEAAEKDVLSVIEFDSAFAGTAPDEFDESFLAAFRESLKNLEGADSVFLLKPLLAAAVTTEEAAENLNALFYHIARRLKDCACVAGFDLSALDADIKRKASVIDALKKKHPEYVYLLKNKEEVSAIEAEYPGRLVLY
;
A
#
# COMPACT_ATOMS: atom_id res chain seq x y z
N MET A 1 -14.75 -38.24 -7.23
CA MET A 1 -14.30 -37.54 -6.02
C MET A 1 -13.00 -36.83 -6.34
N LYS A 2 -13.03 -35.57 -6.79
CA LYS A 2 -11.77 -34.86 -7.06
C LYS A 2 -11.96 -33.35 -6.94
N LEU A 3 -11.33 -32.77 -5.94
CA LEU A 3 -10.64 -31.49 -6.11
C LEU A 3 -9.17 -31.84 -6.22
N SER A 4 -8.44 -31.15 -7.10
CA SER A 4 -6.98 -31.23 -7.08
C SER A 4 -6.50 -30.58 -5.76
N GLU A 5 -5.38 -31.04 -5.19
CA GLU A 5 -4.84 -30.46 -3.95
C GLU A 5 -4.61 -28.95 -4.07
N LYS A 6 -4.27 -28.43 -5.25
CA LYS A 6 -4.10 -26.99 -5.48
C LYS A 6 -5.43 -26.19 -5.39
N ASP A 7 -6.55 -26.85 -5.67
CA ASP A 7 -7.88 -26.25 -5.72
C ASP A 7 -8.64 -26.32 -4.38
N TYR A 8 -8.31 -27.26 -3.49
CA TYR A 8 -8.88 -27.30 -2.13
C TYR A 8 -8.23 -26.27 -1.19
N PHE A 9 -6.92 -26.02 -1.37
CA PHE A 9 -6.18 -25.03 -0.58
C PHE A 9 -6.56 -23.59 -0.94
N ALA A 10 -7.12 -23.37 -2.13
CA ALA A 10 -7.46 -22.04 -2.63
C ALA A 10 -8.84 -21.48 -2.25
N GLN A 11 -9.70 -22.30 -1.65
CA GLN A 11 -11.12 -21.98 -1.50
C GLN A 11 -11.48 -21.35 -0.14
N ASN A 12 -10.53 -21.09 0.77
CA ASN A 12 -10.79 -20.50 2.10
C ASN A 12 -9.78 -19.38 2.53
N TYR A 13 -8.99 -18.80 1.63
CA TYR A 13 -7.74 -18.05 1.94
C TYR A 13 -7.85 -16.85 2.91
N LYS A 14 -6.78 -16.68 3.71
CA LYS A 14 -6.13 -15.40 4.08
C LYS A 14 -4.61 -15.62 4.11
N LEU A 15 -3.95 -15.70 2.96
CA LEU A 15 -2.47 -15.79 2.91
C LEU A 15 -1.95 -14.71 1.98
N VAL A 16 -1.29 -13.69 2.56
CA VAL A 16 -0.79 -12.52 1.86
C VAL A 16 0.72 -12.64 1.70
N THR A 17 1.28 -12.50 0.50
CA THR A 17 2.74 -12.47 0.31
C THR A 17 3.21 -11.04 0.08
N ALA A 18 4.00 -10.50 1.01
CA ALA A 18 4.63 -9.19 0.91
C ALA A 18 6.12 -9.28 1.27
N ALA A 19 6.99 -8.67 0.46
CA ALA A 19 8.45 -8.69 0.67
C ALA A 19 9.06 -10.10 0.89
N GLY A 20 8.54 -11.13 0.19
CA GLY A 20 9.02 -12.52 0.30
C GLY A 20 8.59 -13.24 1.60
N LYS A 21 7.76 -12.60 2.43
CA LYS A 21 7.13 -13.20 3.61
C LYS A 21 5.66 -13.46 3.34
N THR A 22 5.15 -14.58 3.86
CA THR A 22 3.73 -14.93 3.81
C THR A 22 3.08 -14.64 5.15
N PHE A 23 1.89 -14.05 5.13
CA PHE A 23 1.11 -13.63 6.30
C PHE A 23 -0.24 -14.33 6.30
N GLU A 24 -0.63 -14.95 7.41
CA GLU A 24 -1.93 -15.64 7.57
C GLU A 24 -3.10 -14.71 7.91
N SER A 25 -2.80 -13.43 8.17
CA SER A 25 -3.79 -12.44 8.53
C SER A 25 -3.34 -11.04 8.13
N MET A 26 -4.34 -10.16 8.00
CA MET A 26 -4.15 -8.75 7.71
C MET A 26 -5.00 -7.93 8.67
N SER A 27 -4.43 -6.85 9.21
CA SER A 27 -5.11 -5.88 10.06
C SER A 27 -5.06 -4.48 9.43
N VAL A 28 -6.01 -3.63 9.80
CA VAL A 28 -6.04 -2.23 9.32
C VAL A 28 -5.81 -1.30 10.51
N LEU A 29 -4.75 -0.51 10.43
CA LEU A 29 -4.39 0.51 11.40
C LEU A 29 -4.84 1.87 10.86
N LYS A 30 -5.90 2.43 11.43
CA LYS A 30 -6.51 3.67 10.94
C LYS A 30 -5.91 4.88 11.64
N LEU A 31 -5.37 5.82 10.87
CA LEU A 31 -4.95 7.13 11.35
C LEU A 31 -6.12 8.11 11.19
N SER A 32 -6.70 8.54 12.31
CA SER A 32 -7.81 9.50 12.32
C SER A 32 -7.36 10.96 12.26
N SER A 33 -6.07 11.23 12.47
CA SER A 33 -5.45 12.56 12.41
C SER A 33 -3.97 12.40 12.06
N LYS A 34 -3.41 13.40 11.37
CA LYS A 34 -1.98 13.47 11.06
C LYS A 34 -1.08 13.55 12.31
N ASP A 35 -1.62 14.02 13.43
CA ASP A 35 -0.88 14.16 14.69
C ASP A 35 -0.97 12.91 15.59
N ASN A 36 -1.76 11.90 15.21
CA ASN A 36 -1.98 10.69 16.01
C ASN A 36 -1.46 9.43 15.30
N LEU A 37 -0.18 9.14 15.51
CA LEU A 37 0.51 7.98 14.93
C LEU A 37 0.53 6.75 15.85
N LYS A 38 -0.04 6.83 17.06
CA LYS A 38 -0.14 5.71 18.01
C LYS A 38 -0.75 4.42 17.42
N PRO A 39 -1.73 4.46 16.48
CA PRO A 39 -2.25 3.23 15.90
C PRO A 39 -1.19 2.37 15.22
N ILE A 40 -0.08 2.95 14.75
CA ILE A 40 1.03 2.19 14.13
C ILE A 40 1.75 1.31 15.17
N GLU A 41 1.84 1.77 16.43
CA GLU A 41 2.45 1.02 17.53
C GLU A 41 1.65 -0.23 17.92
N ALA A 42 0.38 -0.31 17.51
CA ALA A 42 -0.47 -1.48 17.72
C ALA A 42 -0.25 -2.59 16.67
N ALA A 43 0.73 -2.43 15.77
CA ALA A 43 1.05 -3.43 14.77
C ALA A 43 1.48 -4.75 15.42
N GLU A 44 0.76 -5.81 15.08
CA GLU A 44 1.08 -7.15 15.56
C GLU A 44 2.23 -7.76 14.75
N LYS A 45 3.07 -8.55 15.43
CA LYS A 45 4.10 -9.34 14.77
C LYS A 45 3.46 -10.42 13.89
N ASP A 46 4.08 -10.71 12.75
CA ASP A 46 3.63 -11.74 11.80
C ASP A 46 2.23 -11.50 11.19
N VAL A 47 1.70 -10.28 11.34
CA VAL A 47 0.48 -9.80 10.69
C VAL A 47 0.84 -8.72 9.68
N LEU A 48 0.29 -8.79 8.47
CA LEU A 48 0.43 -7.69 7.53
C LEU A 48 -0.48 -6.54 7.97
N SER A 49 0.11 -5.40 8.30
CA SER A 49 -0.65 -4.23 8.73
C SER A 49 -0.86 -3.26 7.57
N VAL A 50 -2.09 -2.85 7.31
CA VAL A 50 -2.42 -1.80 6.35
C VAL A 50 -2.64 -0.50 7.10
N ILE A 51 -1.80 0.50 6.87
CA ILE A 51 -1.94 1.83 7.46
C ILE A 51 -2.86 2.65 6.58
N GLU A 52 -4.09 2.83 7.04
CA GLU A 52 -5.12 3.61 6.37
C GLU A 52 -5.14 5.04 6.91
N PHE A 53 -5.00 6.02 6.03
CA PHE A 53 -4.98 7.44 6.41
C PHE A 53 -5.55 8.31 5.30
N ASP A 54 -6.07 9.49 5.64
CA ASP A 54 -6.51 10.46 4.64
C ASP A 54 -5.30 10.97 3.86
N SER A 55 -5.33 10.86 2.53
CA SER A 55 -4.27 11.35 1.64
C SER A 55 -3.92 12.83 1.89
N ALA A 56 -4.90 13.65 2.31
CA ALA A 56 -4.69 15.05 2.64
C ALA A 56 -3.71 15.26 3.81
N PHE A 57 -3.45 14.25 4.65
CA PHE A 57 -2.42 14.33 5.69
C PHE A 57 -1.02 14.48 5.10
N ALA A 58 -0.77 13.90 3.92
CA ALA A 58 0.49 14.03 3.19
C ALA A 58 0.48 15.19 2.18
N GLY A 59 -0.66 15.86 2.00
CA GLY A 59 -0.90 16.91 1.00
C GLY A 59 -1.66 16.39 -0.24
N THR A 60 -2.11 17.31 -1.07
CA THR A 60 -2.93 17.02 -2.26
C THR A 60 -2.22 17.31 -3.58
N ALA A 61 -1.18 18.15 -3.55
CA ALA A 61 -0.39 18.55 -4.71
C ALA A 61 1.08 18.77 -4.33
N PRO A 62 2.02 18.77 -5.30
CA PRO A 62 3.46 18.83 -5.05
C PRO A 62 3.97 20.01 -4.19
N ASP A 63 3.30 21.16 -4.27
CA ASP A 63 3.59 22.37 -3.52
C ASP A 63 2.95 22.42 -2.13
N GLU A 64 2.06 21.47 -1.84
CA GLU A 64 1.28 21.38 -0.59
C GLU A 64 1.67 20.18 0.27
N PHE A 65 2.72 19.44 -0.09
CA PHE A 65 3.11 18.26 0.66
C PHE A 65 3.50 18.59 2.11
N ASP A 66 2.86 17.92 3.05
CA ASP A 66 3.11 18.11 4.47
C ASP A 66 4.35 17.31 4.90
N GLU A 67 5.51 17.95 4.81
CA GLU A 67 6.79 17.35 5.18
C GLU A 67 6.92 17.08 6.68
N SER A 68 6.15 17.79 7.52
CA SER A 68 6.17 17.57 8.97
C SER A 68 5.48 16.26 9.31
N PHE A 69 4.31 16.02 8.71
CA PHE A 69 3.62 14.74 8.82
C PHE A 69 4.48 13.58 8.30
N LEU A 70 5.04 13.71 7.09
CA LEU A 70 5.83 12.62 6.50
C LEU A 70 7.11 12.31 7.29
N ALA A 71 7.72 13.32 7.92
CA ALA A 71 8.86 13.11 8.81
C ALA A 71 8.45 12.35 10.08
N ALA A 72 7.36 12.76 10.74
CA ALA A 72 6.85 12.06 11.92
C ALA A 72 6.40 10.64 11.59
N PHE A 73 5.73 10.46 10.45
CA PHE A 73 5.28 9.15 9.99
C PHE A 73 6.45 8.20 9.73
N ARG A 74 7.51 8.70 9.08
CA ARG A 74 8.76 7.96 8.89
C ARG A 74 9.38 7.56 10.22
N GLU A 75 9.45 8.46 11.20
CA GLU A 75 10.02 8.18 12.52
C GLU A 75 9.24 7.06 13.24
N SER A 76 7.91 7.13 13.24
CA SER A 76 7.06 6.06 13.81
C SER A 76 7.30 4.71 13.16
N LEU A 77 7.42 4.67 11.82
CA LEU A 77 7.72 3.42 11.09
C LEU A 77 9.13 2.90 11.41
N LYS A 78 10.12 3.80 11.52
CA LYS A 78 11.50 3.45 11.86
C LYS A 78 11.62 2.80 13.22
N ASN A 79 10.82 3.24 14.19
CA ASN A 79 10.81 2.65 15.53
C ASN A 79 10.29 1.20 15.56
N LEU A 80 9.67 0.72 14.48
CA LEU A 80 9.08 -0.62 14.37
C LEU A 80 9.89 -1.61 13.50
N GLU A 81 10.99 -1.18 12.88
CA GLU A 81 11.81 -2.06 12.03
C GLU A 81 12.38 -3.28 12.76
N GLY A 82 12.52 -3.21 14.09
CA GLY A 82 12.98 -4.33 14.92
C GLY A 82 11.88 -5.31 15.36
N ALA A 83 10.61 -5.05 15.02
CA ALA A 83 9.45 -5.79 15.54
C ALA A 83 8.93 -6.91 14.62
N ASP A 84 9.61 -7.19 13.49
CA ASP A 84 9.15 -8.11 12.42
C ASP A 84 7.77 -7.77 11.81
N SER A 85 7.32 -6.52 11.99
CA SER A 85 6.08 -5.98 11.42
C SER A 85 6.31 -5.51 9.98
N VAL A 86 5.33 -5.77 9.11
CA VAL A 86 5.35 -5.35 7.71
C VAL A 86 4.09 -4.55 7.40
N PHE A 87 4.27 -3.46 6.66
CA PHE A 87 3.24 -2.47 6.40
C PHE A 87 2.97 -2.28 4.91
N LEU A 88 1.68 -2.15 4.57
CA LEU A 88 1.22 -1.51 3.33
C LEU A 88 0.58 -0.17 3.66
N LEU A 89 0.79 0.82 2.80
CA LEU A 89 0.22 2.14 2.95
C LEU A 89 -1.05 2.27 2.14
N LYS A 90 -2.12 2.77 2.76
CA LYS A 90 -3.42 2.99 2.11
C LYS A 90 -3.86 4.45 2.25
N PRO A 91 -3.36 5.35 1.40
CA PRO A 91 -3.87 6.71 1.31
C PRO A 91 -5.31 6.70 0.77
N LEU A 92 -6.25 7.26 1.53
CA LEU A 92 -7.65 7.42 1.11
C LEU A 92 -7.84 8.76 0.40
N LEU A 93 -8.38 8.72 -0.81
CA LEU A 93 -8.71 9.91 -1.58
C LEU A 93 -10.10 10.43 -1.18
N ALA A 94 -10.22 11.73 -0.93
CA ALA A 94 -11.50 12.35 -0.60
C ALA A 94 -12.47 12.42 -1.79
N ALA A 95 -11.96 12.43 -3.02
CA ALA A 95 -12.74 12.51 -4.25
C ALA A 95 -12.17 11.61 -5.35
N ALA A 96 -13.04 11.24 -6.30
CA ALA A 96 -12.62 10.54 -7.51
C ALA A 96 -11.74 11.44 -8.39
N VAL A 97 -10.77 10.83 -9.08
CA VAL A 97 -9.78 11.55 -9.87
C VAL A 97 -10.29 11.71 -11.30
N THR A 98 -10.93 12.84 -11.58
CA THR A 98 -11.66 13.05 -12.85
C THR A 98 -10.89 13.81 -13.92
N THR A 99 -9.76 14.44 -13.57
CA THR A 99 -8.93 15.22 -14.51
C THR A 99 -7.53 14.62 -14.68
N GLU A 100 -6.84 15.00 -15.77
CA GLU A 100 -5.43 14.62 -16.01
C GLU A 100 -4.50 15.24 -14.97
N GLU A 101 -4.69 16.51 -14.63
CA GLU A 101 -3.93 17.20 -13.58
C GLU A 101 -4.07 16.48 -12.22
N ALA A 102 -5.29 16.08 -11.86
CA ALA A 102 -5.50 15.31 -10.64
C ALA A 102 -4.86 13.91 -10.71
N ALA A 103 -4.70 13.33 -11.91
CA ALA A 103 -3.93 12.10 -12.13
C ALA A 103 -2.45 12.29 -11.84
N GLU A 104 -1.88 13.38 -12.34
CA GLU A 104 -0.47 13.71 -12.15
C GLU A 104 -0.18 14.02 -10.69
N ASN A 105 -1.05 14.78 -10.03
CA ASN A 105 -0.96 15.08 -8.60
C ASN A 105 -1.05 13.80 -7.75
N LEU A 106 -1.93 12.87 -8.12
CA LEU A 106 -2.02 11.55 -7.48
C LEU A 106 -0.70 10.77 -7.60
N ASN A 107 -0.15 10.68 -8.81
CA ASN A 107 1.12 9.99 -9.04
C ASN A 107 2.26 10.66 -8.26
N ALA A 108 2.30 11.99 -8.23
CA ALA A 108 3.28 12.75 -7.48
C ALA A 108 3.16 12.53 -5.97
N LEU A 109 1.94 12.47 -5.43
CA LEU A 109 1.67 12.20 -4.02
C LEU A 109 2.18 10.82 -3.61
N PHE A 110 1.78 9.76 -4.32
CA PHE A 110 2.23 8.40 -4.03
C PHE A 110 3.75 8.29 -4.14
N TYR A 111 4.34 8.88 -5.18
CA TYR A 111 5.78 8.94 -5.35
C TYR A 111 6.49 9.68 -4.20
N HIS A 112 5.93 10.79 -3.72
CA HIS A 112 6.52 11.57 -2.64
C HIS A 112 6.48 10.83 -1.30
N ILE A 113 5.35 10.19 -0.99
CA ILE A 113 5.20 9.30 0.17
C ILE A 113 6.26 8.18 0.09
N ALA A 114 6.34 7.49 -1.05
CA ALA A 114 7.33 6.43 -1.29
C ALA A 114 8.76 6.92 -1.09
N ARG A 115 9.12 8.06 -1.69
CA ARG A 115 10.45 8.66 -1.55
C ARG A 115 10.80 8.96 -0.09
N ARG A 116 9.83 9.45 0.70
CA ARG A 116 10.04 9.77 2.12
C ARG A 116 10.16 8.53 2.99
N LEU A 117 9.49 7.44 2.64
CA LEU A 117 9.45 6.21 3.41
C LEU A 117 10.38 5.11 2.88
N LYS A 118 11.12 5.35 1.79
CA LYS A 118 11.97 4.37 1.11
C LYS A 118 12.99 3.65 1.99
N ASP A 119 13.46 4.31 3.05
CA ASP A 119 14.47 3.73 3.92
C ASP A 119 13.82 2.93 5.07
N CYS A 120 12.49 2.93 5.20
CA CYS A 120 11.74 2.15 6.18
C CYS A 120 11.59 0.69 5.68
N ALA A 121 12.44 -0.21 6.15
CA ALA A 121 12.48 -1.63 5.79
C ALA A 121 11.18 -2.38 6.12
N CYS A 122 10.40 -1.88 7.08
CA CYS A 122 9.10 -2.43 7.43
C CYS A 122 7.99 -2.05 6.42
N VAL A 123 8.22 -1.10 5.49
CA VAL A 123 7.24 -0.72 4.47
C VAL A 123 7.44 -1.54 3.21
N ALA A 124 6.47 -2.39 2.89
CA ALA A 124 6.52 -3.27 1.72
C ALA A 124 5.88 -2.66 0.46
N GLY A 125 5.02 -1.65 0.60
CA GLY A 125 4.39 -0.99 -0.54
C GLY A 125 3.04 -0.38 -0.22
N PHE A 126 2.10 -0.47 -1.16
CA PHE A 126 0.82 0.25 -1.11
C PHE A 126 -0.39 -0.67 -1.27
N ASP A 127 -1.47 -0.32 -0.58
CA ASP A 127 -2.80 -0.83 -0.86
C ASP A 127 -3.53 0.16 -1.78
N LEU A 128 -3.78 -0.28 -3.01
CA LEU A 128 -4.47 0.47 -4.06
C LEU A 128 -5.93 0.03 -4.21
N SER A 129 -6.45 -0.83 -3.32
CA SER A 129 -7.84 -1.31 -3.37
C SER A 129 -8.87 -0.18 -3.26
N ALA A 130 -8.50 0.90 -2.57
CA ALA A 130 -9.31 2.11 -2.41
C ALA A 130 -9.05 3.17 -3.49
N LEU A 131 -8.03 3.00 -4.34
CA LEU A 131 -7.89 3.81 -5.54
C LEU A 131 -9.08 3.53 -6.47
N ASP A 132 -9.50 4.53 -7.23
CA ASP A 132 -10.59 4.45 -8.21
C ASP A 132 -10.59 3.09 -8.97
N ALA A 133 -11.78 2.58 -9.31
CA ALA A 133 -11.93 1.31 -10.02
C ALA A 133 -11.25 1.30 -11.41
N ASP A 134 -10.80 2.46 -11.90
CA ASP A 134 -9.98 2.58 -13.10
C ASP A 134 -8.62 1.90 -12.95
N ILE A 135 -8.50 0.73 -13.57
CA ILE A 135 -7.25 -0.05 -13.62
C ILE A 135 -6.09 0.72 -14.27
N LYS A 136 -6.35 1.62 -15.22
CA LYS A 136 -5.30 2.45 -15.83
C LYS A 136 -4.71 3.41 -14.82
N ARG A 137 -5.53 3.89 -13.87
CA ARG A 137 -5.06 4.75 -12.79
C ARG A 137 -4.13 4.00 -11.85
N LYS A 138 -4.53 2.80 -11.44
CA LYS A 138 -3.69 1.91 -10.61
C LYS A 138 -2.37 1.59 -11.30
N ALA A 139 -2.43 1.22 -12.59
CA ALA A 139 -1.25 0.97 -13.41
C ALA A 139 -0.33 2.21 -13.49
N SER A 140 -0.89 3.41 -13.66
CA SER A 140 -0.11 4.66 -13.71
C SER A 140 0.64 4.95 -12.39
N VAL A 141 -0.01 4.72 -11.25
CA VAL A 141 0.63 4.83 -9.92
C VAL A 141 1.75 3.80 -9.77
N ILE A 142 1.50 2.54 -10.14
CA ILE A 142 2.51 1.48 -10.11
C ILE A 142 3.70 1.82 -11.02
N ASP A 143 3.45 2.38 -12.20
CA ASP A 143 4.47 2.84 -13.14
C ASP A 143 5.32 3.98 -12.59
N ALA A 144 4.71 4.92 -11.87
CA ALA A 144 5.42 6.01 -11.22
C ALA A 144 6.34 5.46 -10.11
N LEU A 145 5.83 4.55 -9.29
CA LEU A 145 6.54 3.98 -8.15
C LEU A 145 7.67 3.03 -8.58
N LYS A 146 7.43 2.12 -9.53
CA LYS A 146 8.41 1.10 -9.95
C LYS A 146 9.71 1.67 -10.51
N LYS A 147 9.69 2.91 -11.02
CA LYS A 147 10.88 3.58 -11.56
C LYS A 147 11.96 3.82 -10.50
N LYS A 148 11.56 3.98 -9.23
CA LYS A 148 12.47 4.28 -8.12
C LYS A 148 12.36 3.30 -6.95
N HIS A 149 11.23 2.61 -6.84
CA HIS A 149 10.91 1.62 -5.80
C HIS A 149 10.44 0.32 -6.46
N PRO A 150 11.31 -0.36 -7.25
CA PRO A 150 10.96 -1.60 -7.93
C PRO A 150 10.63 -2.76 -6.97
N GLU A 151 11.02 -2.66 -5.70
CA GLU A 151 10.79 -3.65 -4.64
C GLU A 151 9.39 -3.59 -4.04
N TYR A 152 8.63 -2.52 -4.29
CA TYR A 152 7.30 -2.36 -3.71
C TYR A 152 6.27 -3.36 -4.25
N VAL A 153 5.42 -3.81 -3.34
CA VAL A 153 4.27 -4.67 -3.64
C VAL A 153 2.96 -3.88 -3.55
N TYR A 154 1.94 -4.34 -4.27
CA TYR A 154 0.67 -3.63 -4.42
C TYR A 154 -0.51 -4.55 -4.10
N LEU A 155 -1.32 -4.18 -3.10
CA LEU A 155 -2.59 -4.84 -2.83
C LEU A 155 -3.68 -4.22 -3.72
N LEU A 156 -4.38 -5.07 -4.48
CA LEU A 156 -5.47 -4.67 -5.37
C LEU A 156 -6.81 -5.21 -4.84
N LYS A 157 -7.92 -4.69 -5.37
CA LYS A 157 -9.26 -4.97 -4.83
C LYS A 157 -9.74 -6.38 -5.14
N ASN A 158 -9.41 -6.92 -6.30
CA ASN A 158 -9.88 -8.23 -6.72
C ASN A 158 -8.91 -8.91 -7.70
N LYS A 159 -9.20 -10.18 -7.99
CA LYS A 159 -8.38 -11.00 -8.90
C LYS A 159 -8.37 -10.49 -10.34
N GLU A 160 -9.43 -9.83 -10.78
CA GLU A 160 -9.53 -9.29 -12.14
C GLU A 160 -8.53 -8.14 -12.33
N GLU A 161 -8.45 -7.23 -11.35
CA GLU A 161 -7.45 -6.16 -11.32
C GLU A 161 -6.02 -6.73 -11.31
N VAL A 162 -5.78 -7.78 -10.52
CA VAL A 162 -4.47 -8.45 -10.52
C VAL A 162 -4.16 -9.05 -11.87
N SER A 163 -5.09 -9.84 -12.43
CA SER A 163 -4.87 -10.52 -13.72
C SER A 163 -4.67 -9.51 -14.86
N ALA A 164 -5.32 -8.33 -14.78
CA ALA A 164 -5.21 -7.28 -15.77
C ALA A 164 -3.82 -6.63 -15.82
N ILE A 165 -3.06 -6.67 -14.72
CA ILE A 165 -1.75 -6.01 -14.64
C ILE A 165 -0.60 -6.97 -14.29
N GLU A 166 -0.87 -8.21 -13.90
CA GLU A 166 0.13 -9.23 -13.52
C GLU A 166 1.16 -9.49 -14.62
N ALA A 167 0.72 -9.51 -15.88
CA ALA A 167 1.62 -9.68 -17.02
C ALA A 167 2.68 -8.57 -17.11
N GLU A 168 2.34 -7.36 -16.67
CA GLU A 168 3.24 -6.21 -16.64
C GLU A 168 4.04 -6.12 -15.33
N TYR A 169 3.55 -6.73 -14.24
CA TYR A 169 4.13 -6.63 -12.89
C TYR A 169 4.21 -7.98 -12.15
N PRO A 170 4.96 -8.97 -12.67
CA PRO A 170 5.02 -10.30 -12.07
C PRO A 170 5.63 -10.28 -10.67
N GLY A 171 5.00 -10.98 -9.73
CA GLY A 171 5.51 -11.15 -8.35
C GLY A 171 5.46 -9.91 -7.46
N ARG A 172 4.78 -8.83 -7.90
CA ARG A 172 4.64 -7.57 -7.14
C ARG A 172 3.21 -7.29 -6.70
N LEU A 173 2.31 -8.22 -6.97
CA LEU A 173 0.89 -8.06 -6.69
C LEU A 173 0.51 -8.95 -5.53
N VAL A 174 -0.21 -8.34 -4.62
CA VAL A 174 -0.68 -8.95 -3.38
C VAL A 174 -2.18 -9.12 -3.53
N LEU A 175 -2.68 -10.30 -3.18
CA LEU A 175 -4.11 -10.62 -3.12
C LEU A 175 -4.48 -10.91 -1.68
N TYR A 176 -5.65 -10.40 -1.27
CA TYR A 176 -6.31 -10.75 -0.02
C TYR A 176 -7.80 -10.89 -0.28
#